data_AF-A0A3A0B6P8-F1
#
_entry.id   AF-A0A3A0B6P8-F1
#
_cell.length_a   1.000
_cell.length_b   1.000
_cell.length_c   1.000
_cell.angle_alpha   90.00
_cell.angle_beta   90.00
_cell.angle_gamma   90.00
#
_symmetry.space_group_name_H-M   'P 1'
#
loop_
_entity.id
_entity.type
_entity.pdbx_description
1 polymer ?
#
loop_
_entity_poly.entity_id
_entity_poly.type
_entity_poly.pdbx_seq_one_letter_code
_entity_poly.pdbx_strand_id
1 'polypeptide(L)'
;MPATNPGWLVVAGIIFISTVIPVTAFLAGLERIGPTNAAMLSTLEPVVTVTLASWLFGEVLQPLVLIGGGLILAAVVILTRTEVARE
;
A
#
# COMPACT_ATOMS: atom_id res chain seq x y z
N MET A 1 -24.48 12.17 -10.82
CA MET A 1 -23.59 11.93 -11.97
C MET A 1 -22.75 13.19 -12.15
N PRO A 2 -21.45 13.12 -12.52
CA PRO A 2 -20.63 14.32 -12.71
C PRO A 2 -21.33 15.28 -13.66
N ALA A 3 -21.64 16.49 -13.19
CA ALA A 3 -22.43 17.47 -13.95
C ALA A 3 -21.57 18.28 -14.94
N THR A 4 -20.24 18.08 -14.90
CA THR A 4 -19.26 18.89 -15.64
C THR A 4 -18.20 18.02 -16.29
N ASN A 5 -17.66 18.46 -17.44
CA ASN A 5 -16.60 17.75 -18.17
C ASN A 5 -15.35 17.47 -17.30
N PRO A 6 -14.86 18.38 -16.44
CA PRO A 6 -13.76 18.09 -15.52
C PRO A 6 -14.09 16.99 -14.49
N GLY A 7 -15.36 16.86 -14.08
CA GLY A 7 -15.76 15.81 -13.14
C GLY A 7 -15.56 14.41 -13.71
N TRP A 8 -15.77 14.22 -15.01
CA TRP A 8 -15.50 12.95 -15.69
C TRP A 8 -14.00 12.63 -15.77
N LEU A 9 -13.14 13.64 -15.90
CA LEU A 9 -11.68 13.44 -15.86
C LEU A 9 -11.21 12.98 -14.47
N VAL A 10 -11.78 13.52 -13.40
CA VAL A 10 -11.47 13.06 -12.03
C VAL A 10 -11.92 11.61 -11.83
N VAL A 11 -13.11 11.25 -12.30
CA VAL A 11 -13.60 9.86 -12.25
C VAL A 11 -12.66 8.92 -13.00
N ALA A 12 -12.25 9.28 -14.23
CA ALA A 12 -11.28 8.50 -14.97
C ALA A 12 -9.95 8.38 -14.22
N GLY A 13 -9.47 9.46 -13.61
CA GLY A 13 -8.28 9.46 -12.75
C GLY A 13 -8.39 8.46 -11.61
N ILE A 14 -9.50 8.46 -10.86
CA ILE A 14 -9.74 7.51 -9.76
C ILE A 14 -9.74 6.06 -10.28
N ILE A 15 -10.45 5.80 -11.37
CA ILE A 15 -10.55 4.44 -11.96
C ILE A 15 -9.15 3.92 -12.30
N PHE A 16 -8.33 4.70 -13.01
CA PHE A 16 -7.04 4.20 -13.45
C PHE A 16 -5.99 4.20 -12.35
N ILE A 17 -5.87 5.29 -11.58
CA ILE A 17 -4.80 5.50 -10.61
C ILE A 17 -5.05 4.74 -9.31
N SER A 18 -6.31 4.68 -8.85
CA SER A 18 -6.65 4.05 -7.57
C SER A 18 -7.22 2.64 -7.70
N THR A 19 -7.48 2.15 -8.92
CA THR A 19 -8.12 0.83 -9.12
C THR A 19 -7.42 -0.03 -10.16
N VAL A 20 -7.49 0.33 -11.45
CA VAL A 20 -7.03 -0.53 -12.54
C VAL A 20 -5.53 -0.77 -12.46
N ILE A 21 -4.71 0.28 -12.34
CA ILE A 21 -3.25 0.14 -12.32
C ILE A 21 -2.80 -0.58 -11.03
N PRO A 22 -3.23 -0.19 -9.82
CA PRO A 22 -2.79 -0.88 -8.60
C PRO A 22 -3.18 -2.36 -8.56
N VAL A 23 -4.42 -2.70 -8.92
CA VAL A 23 -4.90 -4.11 -8.88
C VAL A 23 -4.17 -4.95 -9.91
N THR A 24 -3.99 -4.46 -11.14
CA THR A 24 -3.26 -5.22 -12.17
C THR A 24 -1.78 -5.39 -11.81
N ALA A 25 -1.13 -4.36 -11.25
CA ALA A 25 0.24 -4.47 -10.76
C ALA A 25 0.37 -5.46 -9.60
N PHE A 26 -0.59 -5.46 -8.66
CA PHE A 26 -0.63 -6.42 -7.55
C PHE A 26 -0.79 -7.86 -8.06
N LEU A 27 -1.73 -8.11 -8.97
CA LEU A 27 -1.95 -9.45 -9.54
C LEU A 27 -0.75 -9.91 -10.38
N ALA A 28 -0.12 -9.03 -11.15
CA ALA A 28 1.11 -9.36 -11.87
C ALA A 28 2.29 -9.64 -10.93
N GLY A 29 2.38 -8.92 -9.81
CA GLY A 29 3.36 -9.20 -8.75
C GLY A 29 3.10 -10.55 -8.09
N LEU A 30 1.84 -10.83 -7.76
CA LEU A 30 1.37 -12.09 -7.19
C LEU A 30 1.78 -13.30 -8.04
N GLU A 31 1.63 -13.22 -9.37
CA GLU A 31 2.05 -14.28 -10.29
C GLU A 31 3.58 -14.50 -10.28
N ARG A 32 4.37 -13.46 -10.02
CA ARG A 32 5.85 -13.51 -10.05
C ARG A 32 6.49 -13.97 -8.75
N ILE A 33 5.96 -13.57 -7.60
CA ILE A 33 6.57 -13.83 -6.28
C ILE A 33 5.75 -14.77 -5.39
N GLY A 34 4.56 -15.16 -5.83
CA GLY A 34 3.64 -16.03 -5.09
C GLY A 34 2.80 -15.28 -4.03
N PRO A 35 1.72 -15.92 -3.56
CA PRO A 35 0.74 -15.31 -2.63
C PRO A 35 1.31 -14.90 -1.29
N THR A 36 2.22 -15.69 -0.73
CA THR A 36 2.81 -15.40 0.58
C THR A 36 3.67 -14.13 0.52
N ASN A 37 4.62 -14.04 -0.42
CA ASN A 37 5.48 -12.87 -0.56
C ASN A 37 4.68 -11.62 -0.97
N ALA A 38 3.66 -11.77 -1.82
CA ALA A 38 2.78 -10.67 -2.19
C ALA A 38 1.97 -10.15 -0.98
N ALA A 39 1.41 -11.04 -0.15
CA ALA A 39 0.71 -10.66 1.08
C ALA A 39 1.65 -9.94 2.05
N MET A 40 2.87 -10.46 2.23
CA MET A 40 3.92 -9.82 3.02
C MET A 40 4.25 -8.43 2.51
N LEU A 41 4.38 -8.24 1.20
CA LEU A 41 4.66 -6.93 0.64
C LEU A 41 3.48 -5.95 0.82
N SER A 42 2.24 -6.43 0.74
CA SER A 42 1.05 -5.60 0.98
C SER A 42 0.95 -5.06 2.40
N THR A 43 1.59 -5.69 3.39
CA THR A 43 1.67 -5.14 4.74
C THR A 43 2.49 -3.83 4.83
N LEU A 44 3.20 -3.44 3.77
CA LEU A 44 3.85 -2.14 3.65
C LEU A 44 2.86 -1.00 3.32
N GLU A 45 1.61 -1.32 3.00
CA GLU A 45 0.54 -0.34 2.79
C GLU A 45 0.52 0.75 3.88
N PRO A 46 0.46 0.45 5.19
CA PRO A 46 0.48 1.46 6.25
C PRO A 46 1.70 2.39 6.18
N VAL A 47 2.89 1.87 5.82
CA VAL A 47 4.10 2.69 5.70
C VAL A 47 3.98 3.67 4.53
N VAL A 48 3.53 3.18 3.37
CA VAL A 48 3.33 4.01 2.19
C VAL A 48 2.25 5.06 2.46
N THR A 49 1.11 4.65 3.04
CA THR A 49 -0.02 5.52 3.37
C THR A 49 0.39 6.64 4.33
N VAL A 50 1.06 6.33 5.43
CA VAL A 50 1.50 7.34 6.41
C VAL A 50 2.55 8.28 5.82
N THR A 51 3.47 7.74 4.99
CA THR A 51 4.48 8.56 4.29
C THR A 51 3.82 9.53 3.32
N LEU A 52 2.89 9.05 2.48
CA LEU A 52 2.13 9.89 1.57
C LEU A 52 1.25 10.90 2.32
N ALA A 53 0.65 10.51 3.44
CA ALA A 53 -0.15 11.40 4.28
C ALA A 53 0.68 12.60 4.78
N SER A 54 1.84 12.32 5.37
CA SER A 54 2.76 13.37 5.83
C SER A 54 3.31 14.23 4.68
N TRP A 55 3.66 13.63 3.53
CA TRP A 55 4.29 14.35 2.44
C TRP A 55 3.32 15.18 1.61
N LEU A 56 2.17 14.62 1.25
CA LEU A 56 1.19 15.26 0.36
C LEU A 56 0.22 16.17 1.12
N PHE A 57 -0.19 15.78 2.32
CA PHE A 57 -1.16 16.53 3.13
C PHE A 57 -0.52 17.31 4.28
N GLY A 58 0.79 17.17 4.51
CA GLY A 58 1.51 17.89 5.56
C GLY A 58 1.18 17.40 6.97
N GLU A 59 0.65 16.19 7.12
CA GLU A 59 0.28 15.64 8.41
C GLU A 59 1.50 15.43 9.32
N VAL A 60 1.44 15.97 10.54
CA VAL A 60 2.49 15.78 11.54
C VAL A 60 2.32 14.40 12.16
N LEU A 61 3.31 13.53 11.90
CA LEU A 61 3.31 12.17 12.44
C LEU A 61 3.48 12.19 13.95
N GLN A 62 2.41 11.81 14.65
CA GLN A 62 2.46 11.67 16.11
C GLN A 62 3.38 10.50 16.50
N PRO A 63 4.04 10.58 17.67
CA PRO A 63 4.92 9.52 18.16
C PRO A 63 4.24 8.14 18.19
N LEU A 64 2.93 8.10 18.51
CA LEU A 64 2.16 6.86 18.52
C LEU A 64 2.04 6.20 17.14
N VAL A 65 1.89 6.99 16.07
CA VAL A 65 1.84 6.49 14.69
C VAL A 65 3.18 5.90 14.29
N LEU A 66 4.28 6.54 14.68
CA LEU A 66 5.63 6.03 14.43
C LEU A 66 5.88 4.71 15.16
N ILE A 67 5.44 4.59 16.41
CA ILE A 67 5.54 3.33 17.17
C ILE A 67 4.70 2.24 16.50
N GLY A 68 3.45 2.54 16.13
CA GLY A 68 2.58 1.59 15.43
C GLY A 68 3.17 1.12 14.10
N GLY A 69 3.67 2.05 13.27
CA GLY A 69 4.35 1.72 12.01
C GLY A 69 5.61 0.89 12.22
N GLY A 70 6.40 1.20 13.26
CA GLY A 70 7.56 0.40 13.65
C GLY A 70 7.22 -1.03 14.06
N LEU A 71 6.13 -1.22 14.81
CA LEU A 71 5.64 -2.55 15.21
C LEU A 71 5.17 -3.38 13.99
N ILE A 72 4.47 -2.75 13.05
CA ILE A 72 4.07 -3.42 11.79
C ILE A 72 5.32 -3.88 11.03
N LEU A 73 6.29 -2.99 10.80
CA LEU A 73 7.54 -3.33 10.12
C LEU A 73 8.31 -4.45 10.81
N ALA A 74 8.38 -4.44 12.15
CA ALA A 74 9.02 -5.49 12.92
C ALA A 74 8.32 -6.85 12.72
N ALA A 75 6.98 -6.88 12.78
CA ALA A 75 6.20 -8.09 12.55
C ALA A 75 6.44 -8.66 11.14
N VAL A 76 6.51 -7.78 10.13
CA VAL A 76 6.77 -8.16 8.73
C VAL A 76 8.14 -8.82 8.61
N VAL A 77 9.19 -8.19 9.12
CA VAL A 77 10.56 -8.76 9.05
C VAL A 77 10.63 -10.11 9.77
N ILE A 78 9.98 -10.25 10.93
CA ILE A 78 9.95 -11.52 11.67
C ILE A 78 9.26 -12.59 10.83
N LEU A 79 8.06 -12.30 10.32
CA LEU A 79 7.25 -13.24 9.57
C LEU A 79 7.95 -13.67 8.27
N THR A 80 8.55 -12.73 7.52
CA THR A 80 9.29 -13.06 6.29
C THR A 80 10.47 -13.97 6.58
N ARG A 81 11.20 -13.73 7.68
CA ARG A 81 12.33 -14.58 8.06
C ARG A 81 11.90 -15.98 8.50
N THR A 82 10.77 -16.10 9.19
CA THR A 82 10.24 -17.41 9.60
C THR A 82 9.68 -18.20 8.42
N GLU A 83 9.12 -17.53 7.41
CA GLU A 83 8.64 -18.17 6.18
C GLU A 83 9.81 -18.75 5.38
N VAL A 84 10.86 -17.94 5.13
CA VAL A 84 12.07 -18.37 4.43
C VAL A 84 12.81 -19.49 5.16
N ALA A 85 12.75 -19.53 6.49
CA ALA A 85 13.36 -20.61 7.27
C ALA A 85 12.56 -21.93 7.26
N ARG A 86 11.31 -21.92 6.76
CA ARG A 86 10.45 -23.11 6.66
C ARG A 86 10.48 -23.77 5.27
N GLU A 87 10.96 -23.07 4.25
CA GLU A 87 11.23 -23.59 2.90
C GLU A 87 12.62 -24.23 2.80
#